data_AF-A0A1G0W9U9-F1
#
_entry.id   AF-A0A1G0W9U9-F1
#
_cell.length_a   1.000
_cell.length_b   1.000
_cell.length_c   1.000
_cell.angle_alpha   90.00
_cell.angle_beta   90.00
_cell.angle_gamma   90.00
#
_symmetry.space_group_name_H-M   'P 1'
#
loop_
_entity.id
_entity.type
_entity.pdbx_description
1 polymer ?
#
loop_
_entity_poly.entity_id
_entity_poly.type
_entity_poly.pdbx_seq_one_letter_code
_entity_poly.pdbx_strand_id
1 'polypeptide(L)'
;MKQHLIIVTILLSLSTTLMADFVDTSYKDTIISVRQAIQCPDDTWVILKGQIVKRIDDDEFIFQDSTGEITIEVSRFAWKNQDVTTDMTVIISGKIDQDGTTVVNVDKIEIVSPPAATKAPTASPH
;
A
#
# COMPACT_ATOMS: atom_id res chain seq x y z
N MET A 1 -23.98 35.37 -58.50
CA MET A 1 -23.04 34.26 -58.21
C MET A 1 -23.21 33.91 -56.73
N LYS A 2 -23.92 32.82 -56.40
CA LYS A 2 -23.37 31.65 -55.67
C LYS A 2 -22.64 32.07 -54.36
N GLN A 3 -23.38 32.26 -53.26
CA GLN A 3 -23.72 31.29 -52.20
C GLN A 3 -22.52 30.93 -51.30
N HIS A 4 -22.62 31.19 -49.99
CA HIS A 4 -22.51 30.20 -48.89
C HIS A 4 -22.68 30.87 -47.51
N LEU A 5 -23.72 30.40 -46.83
CA LEU A 5 -24.10 30.60 -45.43
C LEU A 5 -23.20 29.72 -44.55
N ILE A 6 -22.57 30.28 -43.50
CA ILE A 6 -21.95 29.47 -42.44
C ILE A 6 -22.59 29.86 -41.10
N ILE A 7 -23.26 28.86 -40.53
CA ILE A 7 -24.00 28.83 -39.27
C ILE A 7 -22.98 28.63 -38.14
N VAL A 8 -22.97 29.53 -37.15
CA VAL A 8 -22.15 29.39 -35.94
C VAL A 8 -22.91 28.52 -34.94
N THR A 9 -22.43 27.29 -34.73
CA THR A 9 -22.98 26.32 -33.78
C THR A 9 -22.57 26.69 -32.36
N ILE A 10 -23.53 27.20 -31.58
CA ILE A 10 -23.45 27.35 -30.13
C ILE A 10 -23.99 26.07 -29.50
N LEU A 11 -23.16 25.32 -28.76
CA LEU A 11 -23.48 24.83 -27.40
C LEU A 11 -22.25 24.08 -26.84
N LEU A 12 -21.50 24.76 -25.97
CA LEU A 12 -20.45 24.15 -25.16
C LEU A 12 -21.12 23.45 -23.97
N SER A 13 -21.35 22.14 -24.06
CA SER A 13 -21.85 21.33 -22.94
C SER A 13 -20.77 21.25 -21.86
N LEU A 14 -21.01 21.92 -20.72
CA LEU A 14 -20.13 21.87 -19.55
C LEU A 14 -20.27 20.48 -18.89
N SER A 15 -19.17 19.73 -18.86
CA SER A 15 -19.10 18.39 -18.28
C SER A 15 -19.48 18.40 -16.79
N THR A 16 -20.33 17.46 -16.37
CA THR A 16 -20.65 17.22 -14.97
C THR A 16 -19.45 16.59 -14.27
N THR A 17 -18.87 17.26 -13.28
CA THR A 17 -17.87 16.64 -12.41
C THR A 17 -18.58 15.87 -11.30
N LEU A 18 -18.39 14.55 -11.27
CA LEU A 18 -18.68 13.73 -10.10
C LEU A 18 -17.56 13.98 -9.07
N MET A 19 -17.91 14.49 -7.90
CA MET A 19 -16.98 14.57 -6.76
C MET A 19 -17.25 13.37 -5.84
N ALA A 20 -16.33 12.40 -5.86
CA ALA A 20 -16.12 11.37 -4.85
C ALA A 20 -14.62 11.48 -4.49
N ASP A 21 -14.16 11.46 -3.24
CA ASP A 21 -14.55 10.63 -2.12
C ASP A 21 -14.34 11.37 -0.79
N PHE A 22 -15.25 11.13 0.17
CA PHE A 22 -15.00 11.39 1.58
C PHE A 22 -14.00 10.34 2.07
N VAL A 23 -12.73 10.72 2.20
CA VAL A 23 -11.71 9.91 2.87
C VAL A 23 -11.72 10.28 4.35
N ASP A 24 -12.06 9.31 5.20
CA ASP A 24 -11.93 9.42 6.66
C ASP A 24 -10.44 9.38 7.06
N THR A 25 -9.77 10.54 7.03
CA THR A 25 -8.36 10.74 7.44
C THR A 25 -8.22 10.90 8.97
N SER A 26 -8.91 10.08 9.77
CA SER A 26 -8.89 10.19 11.24
C SER A 26 -8.00 9.18 11.95
N TYR A 27 -7.19 8.42 11.22
CA TYR A 27 -6.06 7.67 11.81
C TYR A 27 -4.78 8.31 11.30
N LYS A 28 -3.97 8.85 12.22
CA LYS A 28 -2.69 9.51 11.94
C LYS A 28 -1.92 8.77 10.83
N ASP A 29 -1.88 9.37 9.65
CA ASP A 29 -1.18 8.92 8.43
C ASP A 29 0.36 8.99 8.55
N THR A 30 0.92 8.76 9.74
CA THR A 30 2.37 8.83 9.95
C THR A 30 2.95 7.42 9.99
N ILE A 31 3.81 7.14 9.02
CA ILE A 31 4.64 5.93 9.04
C ILE A 31 5.61 6.03 10.23
N ILE A 32 5.56 5.06 11.13
CA ILE A 32 6.51 4.94 12.25
C ILE A 32 7.50 3.80 11.98
N SER A 33 8.59 3.77 12.74
CA SER A 33 9.54 2.65 12.68
C SER A 33 9.04 1.42 13.43
N VAL A 34 9.52 0.23 13.06
CA VAL A 34 9.25 -1.01 13.77
C VAL A 34 9.65 -0.90 15.24
N ARG A 35 10.81 -0.28 15.53
CA ARG A 35 11.26 -0.05 16.91
C ARG A 35 10.27 0.78 17.74
N GLN A 36 9.62 1.77 17.13
CA GLN A 36 8.59 2.57 17.79
C GLN A 36 7.30 1.76 17.96
N ALA A 37 6.91 0.98 16.96
CA ALA A 37 5.72 0.14 16.99
C ALA A 37 5.73 -0.85 18.15
N ILE A 38 6.89 -1.48 18.42
CA ILE A 38 7.07 -2.42 19.56
C ILE A 38 6.80 -1.74 20.92
N GLN A 39 6.93 -0.43 21.01
CA GLN A 39 6.70 0.35 22.23
C GLN A 39 5.29 0.93 22.32
N CYS A 40 4.48 0.79 21.27
CA CYS A 40 3.11 1.25 21.27
C CYS A 40 2.25 0.40 22.22
N PRO A 41 1.26 1.00 22.91
CA PRO A 41 0.28 0.24 23.67
C PRO A 41 -0.53 -0.71 22.78
N ASP A 42 -1.12 -1.71 23.42
CA ASP A 42 -2.18 -2.53 22.84
C ASP A 42 -3.29 -1.69 22.16
N ASP A 43 -3.94 -2.28 21.15
CA ASP A 43 -4.99 -1.65 20.31
C ASP A 43 -4.56 -0.40 19.52
N THR A 44 -3.27 -0.04 19.51
CA THR A 44 -2.78 1.14 18.79
C THR A 44 -2.75 0.89 17.28
N TRP A 45 -3.43 1.75 16.51
CA TRP A 45 -3.30 1.74 15.04
C TRP A 45 -1.94 2.27 14.59
N VAL A 46 -1.25 1.52 13.73
CA VAL A 46 0.08 1.85 13.21
C VAL A 46 0.14 1.70 11.69
N ILE A 47 1.04 2.46 11.08
CA ILE A 47 1.41 2.34 9.67
C ILE A 47 2.92 2.13 9.63
N LEU A 48 3.37 1.05 8.99
CA LEU A 48 4.78 0.68 8.90
C LEU A 48 5.19 0.53 7.43
N LYS A 49 6.45 0.86 7.13
CA LYS A 49 7.03 0.69 5.79
C LYS A 49 8.29 -0.16 5.88
N GLY A 50 8.35 -1.20 5.06
CA GLY A 50 9.38 -2.23 5.18
C GLY A 50 9.17 -3.37 4.19
N GLN A 51 9.65 -4.56 4.55
CA GLN A 51 9.57 -5.77 3.73
C GLN A 51 9.01 -6.92 4.55
N ILE A 52 8.24 -7.80 3.90
CA ILE A 52 7.84 -9.08 4.49
C ILE A 52 8.93 -10.09 4.13
N VAL A 53 9.76 -10.49 5.10
CA VAL A 53 11.02 -11.21 4.84
C VAL A 53 10.90 -12.72 5.04
N LYS A 54 9.89 -13.19 5.77
CA LYS A 54 9.69 -14.60 6.08
C LYS A 54 8.23 -14.90 6.42
N ARG A 55 7.71 -16.05 5.95
CA ARG A 55 6.47 -16.66 6.48
C ARG A 55 6.84 -17.62 7.60
N ILE A 56 6.19 -17.51 8.76
CA ILE A 56 6.46 -18.37 9.92
C ILE A 56 5.28 -19.28 10.26
N ASP A 57 4.05 -18.88 9.94
CA ASP A 57 2.85 -19.71 9.99
C ASP A 57 1.88 -19.34 8.84
N ASP A 58 0.63 -19.78 8.92
CA ASP A 58 -0.32 -19.67 7.83
C ASP A 58 -0.69 -18.21 7.50
N ASP A 59 -0.92 -17.41 8.53
CA ASP A 59 -1.19 -15.98 8.51
C ASP A 59 -0.11 -15.14 9.23
N GLU A 60 0.89 -15.77 9.83
CA GLU A 60 1.99 -15.08 10.51
C GLU A 60 3.26 -14.93 9.64
N PHE A 61 3.81 -13.72 9.64
CA PHE A 61 5.00 -13.34 8.89
C PHE A 61 5.96 -12.46 9.71
N ILE A 62 7.22 -12.41 9.31
CA ILE A 62 8.19 -11.44 9.81
C ILE A 62 8.22 -10.24 8.87
N PHE A 63 7.98 -9.06 9.45
CA PHE A 63 8.14 -7.77 8.81
C PHE A 63 9.38 -7.06 9.32
N GLN A 64 10.13 -6.43 8.42
CA GLN A 64 11.39 -5.77 8.73
C GLN A 64 11.47 -4.37 8.16
N ASP A 65 12.02 -3.45 8.96
CA ASP A 65 12.55 -2.18 8.49
C ASP A 65 14.02 -2.00 8.94
N SER A 66 14.61 -0.82 8.71
CA SER A 66 16.00 -0.54 9.14
C SER A 66 16.24 -0.53 10.66
N THR A 67 15.19 -0.53 11.47
CA THR A 67 15.22 -0.35 12.92
C THR A 67 15.02 -1.65 13.70
N GLY A 68 14.43 -2.66 13.06
CA GLY A 68 14.20 -3.99 13.63
C GLY A 68 13.23 -4.85 12.83
N GLU A 69 12.81 -5.95 13.46
CA GLU A 69 11.83 -6.92 12.95
C GLU A 69 10.66 -7.01 13.92
N ILE A 70 9.47 -7.34 13.39
CA ILE A 70 8.26 -7.60 14.16
C ILE A 70 7.42 -8.67 13.47
N THR A 71 6.71 -9.49 14.25
CA THR A 71 5.74 -10.43 13.72
C THR A 71 4.47 -9.68 13.31
N ILE A 72 3.93 -10.05 12.14
CA ILE A 72 2.67 -9.53 11.63
C ILE A 72 1.72 -10.68 11.36
N GLU A 73 0.46 -10.51 11.75
CA GLU A 73 -0.64 -11.40 11.41
C GLU A 73 -1.39 -10.77 10.25
N VAL A 74 -1.38 -11.42 9.08
CA VAL A 74 -1.97 -10.87 7.87
C VAL A 74 -3.28 -11.56 7.55
N SER A 75 -4.37 -10.85 7.80
CA SER A 75 -5.70 -11.30 7.39
C SER A 75 -5.73 -11.60 5.89
N ARG A 76 -6.41 -12.69 5.52
CA ARG A 76 -6.64 -13.08 4.12
C ARG A 76 -7.16 -11.95 3.22
N PHE A 77 -7.88 -10.97 3.80
CA PHE A 77 -8.46 -9.85 3.07
C PHE A 77 -7.47 -8.70 2.83
N ALA A 78 -6.39 -8.62 3.60
CA ALA A 78 -5.40 -7.55 3.50
C ALA A 78 -4.62 -7.59 2.17
N TRP A 79 -4.44 -8.79 1.59
CA TRP A 79 -3.71 -9.00 0.34
C TRP A 79 -4.38 -8.38 -0.89
N LYS A 80 -5.72 -8.32 -0.93
CA LYS A 80 -6.50 -7.81 -2.08
C LYS A 80 -6.09 -8.40 -3.45
N ASN A 81 -5.81 -9.71 -3.49
CA ASN A 81 -5.30 -10.42 -4.69
C ASN A 81 -3.93 -9.94 -5.19
N GLN A 82 -3.12 -9.32 -4.33
CA GLN A 82 -1.74 -8.95 -4.64
C GLN A 82 -0.79 -10.07 -4.22
N ASP A 83 0.16 -10.41 -5.09
CA ASP A 83 1.29 -11.27 -4.76
C ASP A 83 2.43 -10.42 -4.19
N VAL A 84 2.73 -10.57 -2.91
CA VAL A 84 3.86 -9.89 -2.25
C VAL A 84 5.03 -10.86 -2.14
N THR A 85 6.21 -10.41 -2.55
CA THR A 85 7.47 -11.17 -2.49
C THR A 85 8.45 -10.50 -1.55
N THR A 86 9.47 -11.23 -1.10
CA THR A 86 10.39 -10.77 -0.05
C THR A 86 11.29 -9.59 -0.45
N ASP A 87 11.41 -9.29 -1.74
CA ASP A 87 12.17 -8.17 -2.30
C ASP A 87 11.32 -6.91 -2.53
N MET A 88 10.00 -7.00 -2.31
CA MET A 88 9.09 -5.86 -2.40
C MET A 88 9.12 -5.03 -1.13
N THR A 89 9.17 -3.71 -1.31
CA THR A 89 8.87 -2.78 -0.21
C THR A 89 7.37 -2.54 -0.16
N VAL A 90 6.78 -2.75 1.00
CA VAL A 90 5.34 -2.57 1.26
C VAL A 90 5.10 -1.58 2.39
N ILE A 91 3.91 -0.99 2.38
CA ILE A 91 3.31 -0.32 3.53
C ILE A 91 2.25 -1.26 4.09
N ILE A 92 2.28 -1.49 5.40
CA ILE A 92 1.25 -2.21 6.13
C ILE A 92 0.54 -1.26 7.09
N SER A 93 -0.77 -1.43 7.23
CA SER A 93 -1.58 -0.73 8.23
C SER A 93 -2.35 -1.75 9.05
N GLY A 94 -2.35 -1.56 10.36
CA GLY A 94 -2.94 -2.53 11.29
C GLY A 94 -2.92 -2.05 12.73
N LYS A 95 -3.35 -2.93 13.64
CA LYS A 95 -3.36 -2.66 15.08
C LYS A 95 -2.26 -3.44 15.79
N ILE A 96 -1.64 -2.80 16.76
CA ILE A 96 -0.78 -3.47 17.74
C ILE A 96 -1.66 -4.38 18.60
N ASP A 97 -1.18 -5.60 18.80
CA ASP A 97 -1.76 -6.57 19.72
C ASP A 97 -0.67 -7.03 20.68
N GLN A 98 -0.93 -6.93 21.99
CA GLN A 98 0.02 -7.26 23.06
C GLN A 98 -0.49 -8.39 23.96
N ASP A 99 -0.71 -9.59 23.39
CA ASP A 99 -0.91 -10.82 24.17
C ASP A 99 0.41 -11.61 24.34
N GLY A 100 1.26 -11.17 25.26
CA GLY A 100 2.54 -11.79 25.58
C GLY A 100 3.70 -11.43 24.65
N THR A 101 3.47 -11.43 23.33
CA THR A 101 4.39 -10.89 22.32
C THR A 101 3.72 -9.78 21.53
N THR A 102 4.47 -8.71 21.19
CA THR A 102 3.92 -7.63 20.38
C THR A 102 3.87 -8.05 18.91
N VAL A 103 2.66 -8.09 18.36
CA VAL A 103 2.39 -8.36 16.94
C VAL A 103 1.60 -7.21 16.32
N VAL A 104 1.53 -7.19 14.99
CA VAL A 104 0.64 -6.27 14.26
C VAL A 104 -0.41 -7.08 13.50
N ASN A 105 -1.68 -6.88 13.84
CA ASN A 105 -2.83 -7.41 13.12
C ASN A 105 -3.08 -6.53 11.89
N VAL A 106 -2.70 -7.02 10.71
CA VAL A 106 -2.66 -6.27 9.45
C VAL A 106 -4.00 -6.31 8.72
N ASP A 107 -4.54 -5.12 8.48
CA ASP A 107 -5.79 -4.92 7.75
C ASP A 107 -5.57 -4.55 6.28
N LYS A 108 -4.42 -3.94 5.96
CA LYS A 108 -4.13 -3.44 4.61
C LYS A 108 -2.65 -3.58 4.28
N ILE A 109 -2.38 -4.03 3.05
CA ILE A 109 -1.04 -4.03 2.45
C ILE A 109 -1.06 -3.25 1.13
N GLU A 110 -0.07 -2.39 0.96
CA GLU A 110 0.18 -1.61 -0.25
C GLU A 110 1.61 -1.81 -0.74
N ILE A 111 1.79 -2.26 -1.98
CA ILE A 111 3.12 -2.38 -2.60
C ILE A 111 3.61 -0.97 -2.97
N VAL A 112 4.74 -0.56 -2.40
CA VAL A 112 5.40 0.74 -2.69
C VAL A 112 6.39 0.63 -3.84
N SER A 113 7.17 -0.45 -3.87
CA SER A 113 8.09 -0.75 -4.96
C SER A 113 7.90 -2.20 -5.38
N PRO A 114 7.51 -2.46 -6.65
CA PRO A 114 7.57 -3.82 -7.18
C PRO A 114 9.03 -4.30 -7.19
N PRO A 115 9.26 -5.63 -7.31
CA PRO A 115 10.57 -6.23 -7.50
C PRO A 115 11.30 -5.43 -8.56
N ALA A 116 12.56 -5.06 -8.29
CA ALA A 116 13.37 -4.38 -9.30
C ALA A 116 13.26 -5.20 -10.58
N ALA A 117 12.58 -4.65 -11.60
CA ALA A 117 12.32 -5.36 -12.83
C ALA A 117 13.63 -5.98 -13.29
N THR A 118 13.65 -7.32 -13.33
CA THR A 118 14.79 -8.15 -13.72
C THR A 118 15.56 -7.40 -14.79
N LYS A 119 16.83 -7.04 -14.51
CA LYS A 119 17.75 -6.54 -15.54
C LYS A 119 17.53 -7.40 -16.77
N ALA A 120 16.91 -6.82 -17.81
CA ALA A 120 16.66 -7.53 -19.04
C ALA A 120 17.99 -8.19 -19.46
N PRO A 121 18.00 -9.45 -19.92
CA PRO A 121 19.21 -9.97 -20.54
C PRO A 121 19.57 -9.00 -21.65
N THR A 122 20.69 -8.30 -21.48
CA THR A 122 21.32 -7.53 -22.54
C THR A 122 21.64 -8.55 -23.62
N ALA A 123 20.71 -8.73 -24.57
CA ALA A 123 20.99 -9.43 -25.79
C ALA A 123 22.14 -8.68 -26.45
N SER A 124 23.34 -9.26 -26.37
CA SER A 124 24.47 -8.83 -27.18
C SER A 124 24.07 -9.06 -28.64
N PRO A 125 24.23 -8.05 -29.52
CA PRO A 125 24.05 -8.29 -30.94
C PRO A 125 25.27 -9.06 -31.44
N HIS A 126 25.05 -10.28 -31.94
CA HIS A 126 25.93 -10.95 -32.87
C HIS A 126 25.14 -11.28 -34.12
#